data_AF-A0AAD1Q487-F1
#
_entry.id   AF-A0AAD1Q487-F1
#
_cell.length_a   1.000
_cell.length_b   1.000
_cell.length_c   1.000
_cell.angle_alpha   90.00
_cell.angle_beta   90.00
_cell.angle_gamma   90.00
#
_symmetry.space_group_name_H-M   'P 1'
#
loop_
_entity.id
_entity.type
_entity.pdbx_description
1 polymer ?
#
loop_
_entity_poly.entity_id
_entity_poly.type
_entity_poly.pdbx_seq_one_letter_code
_entity_poly.pdbx_strand_id
1 'polypeptide(L)'
;MVRLLTSVAALRCYLRSYRTQNPLNFVGLVPTMGGLHLGHLSLIQRAKAENGLVVVSIFVNPLQFGPNEDFQNYPRRLETDLQQCEQAGVDVIFAPSVEEMYQSSVQTMVIPPTSIMSGLCGKSRRGHFPGVATVVTKLLNLVQPDRAYFGQKDAQQVAIIQGLVQDLNLPIEIIPCPIVRESSGLAYSSRNQYLTLSEQQQATVLYRALRRGQEYFHKGCNSATEIKTFVQTELETEPEVQVEYIDLVEPQTLIPLATVETKGLLAIAARVGQTRLIDNLILHRRQAIIAIDGPAGAGKSTVTRKIAQALGLLYLDTGAMYRAVTWLVLQSGIAVEDEVAIAEIVSKCRIELIPDGEQPRTLINGQDVTEAIRSLEVTAQVSAIAAQWAVRQALVKQQQAFGNKGGIVAEGRDIGTTVFPDAELKIFLTASVQERAKRRLLELHSQGKTEITQEQLEQDIAERDRLDSNRVISPLRKAADAMEIQTDNLTIDDVIQRVVKSVIS
;
A
#
# COMPACT_ATOMS: atom_id res chain seq x y z
N MET A 1 -13.86 23.76 5.81
CA MET A 1 -15.31 23.47 5.84
C MET A 1 -15.57 22.43 4.77
N VAL A 2 -16.07 21.26 5.16
CA VAL A 2 -16.33 20.15 4.23
C VAL A 2 -17.49 20.50 3.30
N ARG A 3 -17.43 20.11 2.03
CA ARG A 3 -18.51 20.37 1.07
C ARG A 3 -19.37 19.13 0.86
N LEU A 4 -20.63 19.18 1.29
CA LEU A 4 -21.62 18.14 1.01
C LEU A 4 -22.24 18.34 -0.39
N LEU A 5 -22.15 17.33 -1.24
CA LEU A 5 -22.70 17.30 -2.59
C LEU A 5 -23.62 16.08 -2.75
N THR A 6 -24.84 16.31 -3.22
CA THR A 6 -25.86 15.27 -3.38
C THR A 6 -26.18 14.94 -4.83
N SER A 7 -25.67 15.72 -5.80
CA SER A 7 -25.88 15.50 -7.23
C SER A 7 -24.57 15.29 -8.00
N VAL A 8 -24.64 14.48 -9.05
CA VAL A 8 -23.55 14.22 -9.99
C VAL A 8 -23.10 15.51 -10.67
N ALA A 9 -24.05 16.40 -11.01
CA ALA A 9 -23.75 17.68 -11.64
C ALA A 9 -22.89 18.56 -10.73
N ALA A 10 -23.24 18.66 -9.44
CA ALA A 10 -22.48 19.46 -8.48
C ALA A 10 -21.08 18.87 -8.21
N LEU A 11 -20.99 17.54 -8.07
CA LEU A 11 -19.71 16.83 -7.91
C LEU A 11 -18.77 17.09 -9.09
N ARG A 12 -19.25 16.91 -10.32
CA ARG A 12 -18.45 17.12 -11.54
C ARG A 12 -18.02 18.57 -11.69
N CYS A 13 -18.92 19.53 -11.41
CA CYS A 13 -18.59 20.95 -11.44
C CYS A 13 -17.46 21.28 -10.47
N TYR A 14 -17.55 20.80 -9.23
CA TYR A 14 -16.53 21.02 -8.21
C TYR A 14 -15.18 20.42 -8.60
N LEU A 15 -15.16 19.15 -8.99
CA LEU A 15 -13.92 18.44 -9.33
C LEU A 15 -13.24 19.02 -10.57
N ARG A 16 -14.00 19.41 -11.59
CA ARG A 16 -13.46 20.09 -12.78
C ARG A 16 -12.76 21.39 -12.40
N SER A 17 -13.43 22.25 -11.60
CA SER A 17 -12.85 23.51 -11.15
C SER A 17 -11.59 23.28 -10.30
N TYR A 18 -11.62 22.30 -9.39
CA TYR A 18 -10.50 21.98 -8.52
C TYR A 18 -9.27 21.54 -9.32
N ARG A 19 -9.44 20.63 -10.29
CA ARG A 19 -8.34 20.14 -11.14
C ARG A 19 -7.73 21.26 -11.98
N THR A 20 -8.54 22.16 -12.53
CA THR A 20 -8.02 23.30 -13.30
C THR A 20 -7.18 24.24 -12.43
N GLN A 21 -7.55 24.42 -11.17
CA GLN A 21 -6.83 25.29 -10.23
C GLN A 21 -5.60 24.61 -9.59
N ASN A 22 -5.63 23.27 -9.48
CA ASN A 22 -4.61 22.49 -8.77
C ASN A 22 -4.14 21.29 -9.62
N PRO A 23 -3.50 21.52 -10.78
CA PRO A 23 -3.17 20.46 -11.74
C PRO A 23 -2.17 19.43 -11.21
N LEU A 24 -1.40 19.77 -10.17
CA LEU A 24 -0.42 18.88 -9.55
C LEU A 24 -0.95 18.12 -8.32
N ASN A 25 -2.17 18.40 -7.88
CA ASN A 25 -2.73 17.77 -6.69
C ASN A 25 -3.50 16.50 -7.04
N PHE A 26 -3.15 15.41 -6.38
CA PHE A 26 -3.92 14.17 -6.47
C PHE A 26 -5.27 14.27 -5.74
N VAL A 27 -6.25 13.55 -6.28
CA VAL A 27 -7.59 13.35 -5.74
C VAL A 27 -7.71 11.93 -5.21
N GLY A 28 -7.94 11.80 -3.90
CA GLY A 28 -8.23 10.53 -3.23
C GLY A 28 -9.74 10.28 -3.14
N LEU A 29 -10.16 9.03 -3.34
CA LEU A 29 -11.54 8.59 -3.12
C LEU A 29 -11.60 7.53 -2.02
N VAL A 30 -12.49 7.73 -1.04
CA VAL A 30 -12.86 6.71 -0.04
C VAL A 30 -14.34 6.35 -0.24
N PRO A 31 -14.66 5.26 -0.94
CA PRO A 31 -16.05 4.87 -1.14
C PRO A 31 -16.59 4.10 0.07
N THR A 32 -17.73 4.55 0.60
CA THR A 32 -18.37 3.95 1.78
C THR A 32 -19.89 3.83 1.60
N MET A 33 -20.53 3.03 2.46
CA MET A 33 -21.99 2.97 2.59
C MET A 33 -22.52 3.83 3.75
N GLY A 34 -21.69 4.65 4.40
CA GLY A 34 -22.01 5.34 5.65
C GLY A 34 -21.92 4.44 6.88
N GLY A 35 -22.42 4.93 8.02
CA GLY A 35 -22.25 4.24 9.31
C GLY A 35 -20.77 4.16 9.68
N LEU A 36 -20.10 5.30 9.61
CA LEU A 36 -18.64 5.41 9.69
C LEU A 36 -18.13 4.99 11.08
N HIS A 37 -16.91 4.46 11.08
CA HIS A 37 -16.21 3.93 12.25
C HIS A 37 -14.69 4.06 12.08
N LEU A 38 -13.90 3.68 13.08
CA LEU A 38 -12.44 3.85 13.06
C LEU A 38 -11.75 3.20 11.85
N GLY A 39 -12.28 2.06 11.37
CA GLY A 39 -11.84 1.47 10.10
C GLY A 39 -12.03 2.37 8.86
N HIS A 40 -13.09 3.19 8.79
CA HIS A 40 -13.27 4.17 7.71
C HIS A 40 -12.38 5.40 7.92
N LEU A 41 -12.25 5.85 9.18
CA LEU A 41 -11.41 6.98 9.53
C LEU A 41 -9.94 6.73 9.20
N SER A 42 -9.44 5.51 9.34
CA SER A 42 -8.07 5.18 8.92
C SER A 42 -7.88 5.29 7.40
N LEU A 43 -8.89 4.94 6.58
CA LEU A 43 -8.87 5.16 5.13
C LEU A 43 -8.79 6.65 4.81
N ILE A 44 -9.62 7.46 5.47
CA ILE A 44 -9.68 8.91 5.29
C ILE A 44 -8.34 9.56 5.69
N GLN A 45 -7.79 9.18 6.84
CA GLN A 45 -6.51 9.69 7.32
C GLN A 45 -5.38 9.38 6.34
N ARG A 46 -5.32 8.14 5.83
CA ARG A 46 -4.34 7.76 4.81
C ARG A 46 -4.55 8.55 3.52
N ALA A 47 -5.79 8.69 3.05
CA ALA A 47 -6.11 9.49 1.88
C ALA A 47 -5.69 10.97 2.04
N LYS A 48 -5.91 11.58 3.21
CA LYS A 48 -5.49 12.97 3.48
C LYS A 48 -3.97 13.14 3.52
N ALA A 49 -3.24 12.13 3.99
CA ALA A 49 -1.78 12.17 4.02
C ALA A 49 -1.14 12.10 2.61
N GLU A 50 -1.88 11.52 1.65
CA GLU A 50 -1.37 11.13 0.33
C GLU A 50 -1.96 11.94 -0.84
N ASN A 51 -2.95 12.82 -0.61
CA ASN A 51 -3.67 13.56 -1.65
C ASN A 51 -3.96 15.02 -1.25
N GLY A 52 -4.06 15.91 -2.25
CA GLY A 52 -4.43 17.31 -2.03
C GLY A 52 -5.94 17.52 -1.84
N LEU A 53 -6.76 16.61 -2.37
CA LEU A 53 -8.22 16.59 -2.18
C LEU A 53 -8.68 15.18 -1.85
N VAL A 54 -9.57 15.03 -0.86
CA VAL A 54 -10.21 13.76 -0.54
C VAL A 54 -11.72 13.87 -0.66
N VAL A 55 -12.27 12.95 -1.45
CA VAL A 55 -13.71 12.72 -1.62
C VAL A 55 -14.09 11.47 -0.84
N VAL A 56 -15.07 11.58 0.06
CA VAL A 56 -15.72 10.42 0.68
C VAL A 56 -17.09 10.25 0.04
N SER A 57 -17.39 9.08 -0.52
CA SER A 57 -18.76 8.78 -0.95
C SER A 57 -19.52 8.05 0.15
N ILE A 58 -20.78 8.43 0.39
CA ILE A 58 -21.69 7.77 1.32
C ILE A 58 -22.91 7.35 0.52
N PHE A 59 -22.96 6.07 0.16
CA PHE A 59 -24.05 5.54 -0.66
C PHE A 59 -24.34 4.07 -0.34
N VAL A 60 -25.51 3.79 0.25
CA VAL A 60 -25.98 2.41 0.46
C VAL A 60 -26.50 1.87 -0.87
N ASN A 61 -25.61 1.23 -1.63
CA ASN A 61 -25.90 0.72 -2.95
C ASN A 61 -26.92 -0.44 -2.92
N PRO A 62 -28.14 -0.33 -3.48
CA PRO A 62 -29.09 -1.44 -3.53
C PRO A 62 -28.62 -2.65 -4.36
N LEU A 63 -27.80 -2.45 -5.41
CA LEU A 63 -27.41 -3.54 -6.33
C LEU A 63 -26.53 -4.62 -5.69
N GLN A 64 -25.89 -4.31 -4.56
CA GLN A 64 -25.02 -5.25 -3.85
C GLN A 64 -25.72 -5.95 -2.67
N PHE A 65 -27.04 -5.76 -2.50
CA PHE A 65 -27.81 -6.47 -1.48
C PHE A 65 -28.72 -7.52 -2.13
N GLY A 66 -28.69 -8.73 -1.59
CA GLY A 66 -29.67 -9.76 -1.94
C GLY A 66 -31.06 -9.48 -1.33
N PRO A 67 -32.12 -10.13 -1.82
CA PRO A 67 -33.49 -9.92 -1.32
C PRO A 67 -33.67 -10.17 0.18
N ASN A 68 -32.87 -11.07 0.75
CA ASN A 68 -32.90 -11.47 2.17
C ASN A 68 -31.77 -10.83 3.00
N GLU A 69 -31.09 -9.82 2.47
CA GLU A 69 -30.01 -9.11 3.17
C GLU A 69 -30.51 -7.83 3.86
N ASP A 70 -29.61 -7.19 4.60
CA ASP A 70 -29.94 -6.11 5.53
C ASP A 70 -30.13 -4.72 4.87
N PHE A 71 -30.54 -4.63 3.61
CA PHE A 71 -30.65 -3.34 2.90
C PHE A 71 -31.57 -2.33 3.62
N GLN A 72 -32.74 -2.79 4.07
CA GLN A 72 -33.69 -1.93 4.78
C GLN A 72 -33.14 -1.50 6.14
N ASN A 73 -32.48 -2.41 6.84
CA ASN A 73 -31.99 -2.22 8.22
C ASN A 73 -30.58 -1.62 8.30
N TYR A 74 -29.90 -1.43 7.16
CA TYR A 74 -28.53 -0.90 7.14
C TYR A 74 -28.49 0.49 7.81
N PRO A 75 -27.56 0.75 8.74
CA PRO A 75 -27.48 2.03 9.44
C PRO A 75 -27.28 3.20 8.47
N ARG A 76 -28.20 4.16 8.51
CA ARG A 76 -28.11 5.44 7.80
C ARG A 76 -28.04 6.56 8.83
N ARG A 77 -26.83 7.01 9.17
CA ARG A 77 -26.57 8.06 10.17
C ARG A 77 -25.82 9.23 9.54
N LEU A 78 -26.40 9.81 8.49
CA LEU A 78 -25.72 10.80 7.66
C LEU A 78 -25.16 11.97 8.49
N GLU A 79 -25.94 12.55 9.41
CA GLU A 79 -25.45 13.67 10.25
C GLU A 79 -24.19 13.31 11.06
N THR A 80 -24.15 12.11 11.66
CA THR A 80 -22.97 11.64 12.39
C THR A 80 -21.80 11.40 11.45
N ASP A 81 -22.06 10.81 10.28
CA ASP A 81 -21.02 10.57 9.27
C ASP A 81 -20.42 11.89 8.76
N LEU A 82 -21.25 12.93 8.54
CA LEU A 82 -20.80 14.27 8.15
C LEU A 82 -19.86 14.89 9.20
N GLN A 83 -20.21 14.80 10.49
CA GLN A 83 -19.38 15.32 11.58
C GLN A 83 -18.04 14.59 11.65
N GLN A 84 -18.04 13.26 11.52
CA GLN A 84 -16.81 12.46 11.51
C GLN A 84 -15.91 12.81 10.33
N CYS A 85 -16.49 12.98 9.13
CA CYS A 85 -15.75 13.42 7.95
C CYS A 85 -15.16 14.82 8.12
N GLU A 86 -15.91 15.77 8.70
CA GLU A 86 -15.41 17.13 8.95
C GLU A 86 -14.23 17.12 9.94
N GLN A 87 -14.35 16.37 11.04
CA GLN A 87 -13.27 16.22 12.03
C GLN A 87 -12.03 15.54 11.44
N ALA A 88 -12.21 14.61 10.50
CA ALA A 88 -11.13 13.94 9.79
C ALA A 88 -10.52 14.80 8.66
N GLY A 89 -11.04 16.01 8.43
CA GLY A 89 -10.52 16.95 7.44
C GLY A 89 -10.88 16.60 5.99
N VAL A 90 -11.97 15.86 5.77
CA VAL A 90 -12.50 15.56 4.43
C VAL A 90 -12.84 16.86 3.69
N ASP A 91 -12.55 16.91 2.40
CA ASP A 91 -12.79 18.09 1.58
C ASP A 91 -14.19 18.05 0.93
N VAL A 92 -14.60 16.89 0.42
CA VAL A 92 -15.90 16.67 -0.23
C VAL A 92 -16.56 15.40 0.26
N ILE A 93 -17.85 15.50 0.58
CA ILE A 93 -18.71 14.34 0.84
C ILE A 93 -19.70 14.24 -0.30
N PHE A 94 -19.71 13.10 -1.00
CA PHE A 94 -20.68 12.80 -2.04
C PHE A 94 -21.72 11.82 -1.51
N ALA A 95 -22.93 12.31 -1.24
CA ALA A 95 -24.03 11.53 -0.67
C ALA A 95 -25.27 11.57 -1.59
N PRO A 96 -25.24 10.87 -2.74
CA PRO A 96 -26.34 10.87 -3.69
C PRO A 96 -27.52 10.01 -3.22
N SER A 97 -28.72 10.30 -3.76
CA SER A 97 -29.86 9.39 -3.64
C SER A 97 -29.72 8.19 -4.59
N VAL A 98 -30.59 7.19 -4.43
CA VAL A 98 -30.64 6.03 -5.33
C VAL A 98 -31.02 6.47 -6.74
N GLU A 99 -31.98 7.39 -6.87
CA GLU A 99 -32.49 7.92 -8.14
C GLU A 99 -31.41 8.73 -8.87
N GLU A 100 -30.58 9.47 -8.14
CA GLU A 100 -29.44 10.19 -8.72
C GLU A 100 -28.38 9.22 -9.28
N MET A 101 -28.12 8.11 -8.58
CA MET A 101 -27.17 7.10 -9.05
C MET A 101 -27.74 6.21 -10.16
N TYR A 102 -29.05 5.93 -10.12
CA TYR A 102 -29.75 4.97 -10.95
C TYR A 102 -31.05 5.55 -11.51
N GLN A 103 -30.95 6.27 -12.62
CA GLN A 103 -32.06 6.96 -13.28
C GLN A 103 -33.04 6.04 -14.03
N SER A 104 -32.73 4.74 -14.15
CA SER A 104 -33.51 3.74 -14.90
C SER A 104 -33.67 2.48 -14.06
N SER A 105 -34.73 1.70 -14.30
CA SER A 105 -34.89 0.37 -13.69
C SER A 105 -33.91 -0.67 -14.25
N VAL A 106 -33.42 -0.47 -15.48
CA VAL A 106 -32.43 -1.33 -16.13
C VAL A 106 -31.06 -0.65 -16.08
N GLN A 107 -30.10 -1.30 -15.43
CA GLN A 107 -28.75 -0.79 -15.24
C GLN A 107 -27.75 -1.56 -16.11
N THR A 108 -26.81 -0.84 -16.73
CA THR A 108 -25.59 -1.45 -17.26
C THR A 108 -24.81 -2.01 -16.09
N MET A 109 -24.44 -3.30 -16.19
CA MET A 109 -23.72 -4.01 -15.13
C MET A 109 -22.28 -4.26 -15.55
N VAL A 110 -21.37 -4.15 -14.58
CA VAL A 110 -19.99 -4.62 -14.70
C VAL A 110 -19.90 -5.96 -13.99
N ILE A 111 -19.49 -7.00 -14.71
CA ILE A 111 -19.48 -8.38 -14.23
C ILE A 111 -18.03 -8.85 -14.15
N PRO A 112 -17.45 -8.99 -12.94
CA PRO A 112 -16.14 -9.59 -12.77
C PRO A 112 -16.08 -11.05 -13.28
N PRO A 113 -14.89 -11.62 -13.52
CA PRO A 113 -14.76 -13.03 -13.90
C PRO A 113 -15.40 -13.99 -12.87
N THR A 114 -16.02 -15.07 -13.34
CA THR A 114 -16.67 -16.06 -12.45
C THR A 114 -15.68 -16.72 -11.47
N SER A 115 -14.42 -16.89 -11.88
CA SER A 115 -13.36 -17.48 -11.04
C SER A 115 -13.18 -16.73 -9.72
N ILE A 116 -13.12 -15.40 -9.75
CA ILE A 116 -12.90 -14.57 -8.55
C ILE A 116 -14.19 -14.37 -7.72
N MET A 117 -15.37 -14.54 -8.32
CA MET A 117 -16.67 -14.38 -7.65
C MET A 117 -17.23 -15.68 -7.07
N SER A 118 -16.77 -16.85 -7.51
CA SER A 118 -17.35 -18.14 -7.10
C SER A 118 -16.83 -18.70 -5.78
N GLY A 119 -15.75 -18.12 -5.23
CA GLY A 119 -15.17 -18.46 -3.92
C GLY A 119 -15.69 -17.56 -2.78
N LEU A 120 -15.36 -17.93 -1.54
CA LEU A 120 -15.55 -17.08 -0.35
C LEU A 120 -17.00 -16.55 -0.22
N CYS A 121 -17.16 -15.24 0.03
CA CYS A 121 -18.46 -14.58 0.20
C CYS A 121 -19.36 -14.68 -1.03
N GLY A 122 -18.79 -14.86 -2.23
CA GLY A 122 -19.57 -14.94 -3.45
C GLY A 122 -20.38 -16.24 -3.58
N LYS A 123 -20.01 -17.30 -2.85
CA LYS A 123 -20.82 -18.53 -2.74
C LYS A 123 -22.16 -18.26 -2.07
N SER A 124 -22.16 -17.47 -1.00
CA SER A 124 -23.36 -17.17 -0.20
C SER A 124 -24.09 -15.90 -0.66
N ARG A 125 -23.42 -14.99 -1.36
CA ARG A 125 -23.97 -13.68 -1.78
C ARG A 125 -24.04 -13.54 -3.30
N ARG A 126 -24.89 -14.35 -3.95
CA ARG A 126 -25.08 -14.31 -5.41
C ARG A 126 -25.52 -12.91 -5.86
N GLY A 127 -24.87 -12.36 -6.88
CA GLY A 127 -25.15 -11.02 -7.42
C GLY A 127 -24.48 -9.86 -6.67
N HIS A 128 -23.89 -10.09 -5.49
CA HIS A 128 -23.24 -9.06 -4.68
C HIS A 128 -22.09 -8.36 -5.43
N PHE A 129 -21.13 -9.12 -5.96
CA PHE A 129 -19.94 -8.55 -6.60
C PHE A 129 -20.20 -7.83 -7.93
N PRO A 130 -21.12 -8.28 -8.80
CA PRO A 130 -21.58 -7.46 -9.93
C PRO A 130 -22.14 -6.10 -9.47
N GLY A 131 -22.91 -6.08 -8.37
CA GLY A 131 -23.41 -4.84 -7.77
C GLY A 131 -22.28 -3.92 -7.28
N VAL A 132 -21.30 -4.48 -6.58
CA VAL A 132 -20.10 -3.76 -6.10
C VAL A 132 -19.28 -3.21 -7.28
N ALA A 133 -18.93 -4.06 -8.25
CA ALA A 133 -18.15 -3.65 -9.42
C ALA A 133 -18.85 -2.55 -10.21
N THR A 134 -20.17 -2.63 -10.36
CA THR A 134 -20.96 -1.62 -11.06
C THR A 134 -20.94 -0.27 -10.34
N VAL A 135 -21.22 -0.24 -9.03
CA VAL A 135 -21.23 1.03 -8.29
C VAL A 135 -19.84 1.64 -8.17
N VAL A 136 -18.80 0.83 -7.94
CA VAL A 136 -17.42 1.29 -7.85
C VAL A 136 -16.98 1.86 -9.19
N THR A 137 -17.25 1.18 -10.31
CA THR A 137 -16.96 1.71 -11.66
C THR A 137 -17.64 3.06 -11.90
N LYS A 138 -18.91 3.23 -11.48
CA LYS A 138 -19.60 4.52 -11.56
C LYS A 138 -18.91 5.58 -10.71
N LEU A 139 -18.57 5.29 -9.45
CA LEU A 139 -17.88 6.24 -8.57
C LEU A 139 -16.51 6.64 -9.10
N LEU A 140 -15.73 5.69 -9.63
CA LEU A 140 -14.43 5.94 -10.28
C LEU A 140 -14.60 6.85 -11.51
N ASN A 141 -15.65 6.67 -12.32
CA ASN A 141 -15.93 7.54 -13.46
C ASN A 141 -16.46 8.93 -13.06
N LEU A 142 -17.20 9.03 -11.95
CA LEU A 142 -17.75 10.29 -11.46
C LEU A 142 -16.68 11.15 -10.80
N VAL A 143 -15.84 10.52 -9.98
CA VAL A 143 -14.81 11.21 -9.21
C VAL A 143 -13.52 11.33 -10.03
N GLN A 144 -13.16 10.34 -10.84
CA GLN A 144 -11.87 10.21 -11.55
C GLN A 144 -10.66 10.38 -10.60
N PRO A 145 -10.62 9.65 -9.47
CA PRO A 145 -9.56 9.83 -8.49
C PRO A 145 -8.22 9.31 -9.04
N ASP A 146 -7.11 9.87 -8.57
CA ASP A 146 -5.78 9.28 -8.80
C ASP A 146 -5.60 8.02 -7.93
N ARG A 147 -6.18 8.04 -6.73
CA ARG A 147 -6.10 6.96 -5.73
C ARG A 147 -7.46 6.64 -5.13
N ALA A 148 -7.78 5.36 -4.96
CA ALA A 148 -8.98 4.94 -4.26
C ALA A 148 -8.66 3.95 -3.13
N TYR A 149 -9.19 4.21 -1.93
CA TYR A 149 -8.80 3.54 -0.70
C TYR A 149 -9.87 2.54 -0.26
N PHE A 150 -9.46 1.29 -0.06
CA PHE A 150 -10.36 0.20 0.34
C PHE A 150 -9.78 -0.60 1.51
N GLY A 151 -10.63 -0.97 2.46
CA GLY A 151 -10.22 -1.77 3.62
C GLY A 151 -10.01 -3.24 3.27
N GLN A 152 -8.89 -3.82 3.72
CA GLN A 152 -8.56 -5.24 3.55
C GLN A 152 -9.50 -6.19 4.32
N LYS A 153 -10.37 -5.67 5.18
CA LYS A 153 -11.41 -6.48 5.85
C LYS A 153 -12.30 -7.18 4.82
N ASP A 154 -12.60 -6.50 3.71
CA ASP A 154 -13.32 -7.05 2.57
C ASP A 154 -12.33 -7.48 1.48
N ALA A 155 -11.38 -8.37 1.81
CA ALA A 155 -10.26 -8.74 0.94
C ALA A 155 -10.67 -9.20 -0.48
N GLN A 156 -11.75 -9.99 -0.59
CA GLN A 156 -12.29 -10.40 -1.89
C GLN A 156 -12.78 -9.20 -2.72
N GLN A 157 -13.40 -8.20 -2.09
CA GLN A 157 -13.81 -6.97 -2.78
C GLN A 157 -12.58 -6.20 -3.29
N VAL A 158 -11.53 -6.08 -2.46
CA VAL A 158 -10.29 -5.41 -2.86
C VAL A 158 -9.67 -6.09 -4.08
N ALA A 159 -9.53 -7.42 -4.06
CA ALA A 159 -8.97 -8.19 -5.18
C ALA A 159 -9.80 -8.02 -6.47
N ILE A 160 -11.13 -8.04 -6.37
CA ILE A 160 -12.04 -7.81 -7.50
C ILE A 160 -11.88 -6.39 -8.07
N ILE A 161 -11.77 -5.37 -7.22
CA ILE A 161 -11.63 -3.98 -7.66
C ILE A 161 -10.25 -3.74 -8.27
N GLN A 162 -9.20 -4.37 -7.74
CA GLN A 162 -7.86 -4.33 -8.34
C GLN A 162 -7.86 -4.96 -9.73
N GLY A 163 -8.46 -6.16 -9.88
CA GLY A 163 -8.62 -6.81 -11.17
C GLY A 163 -9.44 -5.97 -12.15
N LEU A 164 -10.56 -5.41 -11.69
CA LEU A 164 -11.40 -4.50 -12.49
C LEU A 164 -10.61 -3.30 -13.05
N VAL A 165 -9.85 -2.62 -12.19
CA VAL A 165 -9.03 -1.47 -12.58
C VAL A 165 -7.96 -1.86 -13.60
N GLN A 166 -7.32 -3.00 -13.37
CA GLN A 166 -6.30 -3.53 -14.29
C GLN A 166 -6.91 -3.91 -15.65
N ASP A 167 -7.97 -4.73 -15.65
CA ASP A 167 -8.59 -5.29 -16.85
C ASP A 167 -9.21 -4.19 -17.74
N LEU A 168 -9.77 -3.14 -17.12
CA LEU A 168 -10.37 -2.01 -17.84
C LEU A 168 -9.38 -0.86 -18.09
N ASN A 169 -8.10 -1.02 -17.75
CA ASN A 169 -7.06 0.01 -17.87
C ASN A 169 -7.49 1.36 -17.26
N LEU A 170 -8.16 1.30 -16.11
CA LEU A 170 -8.58 2.50 -15.41
C LEU A 170 -7.33 3.16 -14.80
N PRO A 171 -7.08 4.47 -15.03
CA PRO A 171 -5.88 5.16 -14.54
C PRO A 171 -6.01 5.53 -13.05
N ILE A 172 -6.32 4.55 -12.20
CA ILE A 172 -6.52 4.73 -10.76
C ILE A 172 -5.64 3.73 -10.01
N GLU A 173 -4.95 4.20 -8.97
CA GLU A 173 -4.24 3.33 -8.04
C GLU A 173 -5.18 2.88 -6.90
N ILE A 174 -5.38 1.57 -6.75
CA ILE A 174 -6.18 1.00 -5.66
C ILE A 174 -5.28 0.77 -4.45
N ILE A 175 -5.55 1.50 -3.36
CA ILE A 175 -4.78 1.47 -2.12
C ILE A 175 -5.46 0.56 -1.09
N PRO A 176 -4.98 -0.69 -0.90
CA PRO A 176 -5.46 -1.55 0.18
C PRO A 176 -4.98 -1.02 1.53
N CYS A 177 -5.90 -0.93 2.48
CA CYS A 177 -5.63 -0.42 3.83
C CYS A 177 -5.82 -1.52 4.88
N PRO A 178 -4.92 -1.63 5.88
CA PRO A 178 -4.99 -2.65 6.91
C PRO A 178 -6.32 -2.69 7.67
N ILE A 179 -6.67 -3.87 8.18
CA ILE A 179 -7.83 -4.06 9.05
C ILE A 179 -7.58 -3.34 10.37
N VAL A 180 -8.44 -2.37 10.70
CA VAL A 180 -8.47 -1.75 12.03
C VAL A 180 -9.33 -2.62 12.94
N ARG A 181 -8.83 -2.87 14.16
CA ARG A 181 -9.46 -3.73 15.15
C ARG A 181 -9.75 -2.97 16.44
N GLU A 182 -10.79 -3.38 17.13
CA GLU A 182 -11.04 -3.01 18.52
C GLU A 182 -9.94 -3.59 19.43
N SER A 183 -9.85 -3.11 20.68
CA SER A 183 -8.91 -3.67 21.67
C SER A 183 -9.13 -5.16 21.96
N SER A 184 -10.36 -5.63 21.74
CA SER A 184 -10.76 -7.05 21.80
C SER A 184 -10.19 -7.90 20.66
N GLY A 185 -9.66 -7.26 19.60
CA GLY A 185 -9.22 -7.92 18.37
C GLY A 185 -10.30 -8.04 17.29
N LEU A 186 -11.57 -7.75 17.63
CA LEU A 186 -12.67 -7.76 16.67
C LEU A 186 -12.44 -6.69 15.58
N ALA A 187 -12.57 -7.08 14.31
CA ALA A 187 -12.45 -6.13 13.20
C ALA A 187 -13.61 -5.12 13.22
N TYR A 188 -13.31 -3.83 13.04
CA TYR A 188 -14.35 -2.79 12.99
C TYR A 188 -15.30 -3.04 11.81
N SER A 189 -16.60 -2.94 12.08
CA SER A 189 -17.67 -3.07 11.09
C SER A 189 -18.89 -2.28 11.54
N SER A 190 -19.59 -1.61 10.62
CA SER A 190 -20.88 -0.97 10.93
C SER A 190 -21.92 -2.00 11.43
N ARG A 191 -21.74 -3.29 11.12
CA ARG A 191 -22.58 -4.39 11.60
C ARG A 191 -22.30 -4.81 13.06
N ASN A 192 -21.19 -4.39 13.68
CA ASN A 192 -20.90 -4.73 15.08
C ASN A 192 -21.95 -4.15 16.04
N GLN A 193 -22.66 -3.07 15.64
CA GLN A 193 -23.73 -2.48 16.43
C GLN A 193 -24.96 -3.40 16.64
N TYR A 194 -25.08 -4.47 15.85
CA TYR A 194 -26.16 -5.44 15.97
C TYR A 194 -25.86 -6.51 17.03
N LEU A 195 -24.62 -6.61 17.49
CA LEU A 195 -24.18 -7.58 18.46
C LEU A 195 -24.49 -7.08 19.88
N THR A 196 -25.02 -7.96 20.70
CA THR A 196 -25.04 -7.80 22.16
C THR A 196 -23.62 -7.88 22.73
N LEU A 197 -23.42 -7.46 23.99
CA LEU A 197 -22.10 -7.56 24.65
C LEU A 197 -21.57 -9.00 24.70
N SER A 198 -22.45 -9.99 24.91
CA SER A 198 -22.07 -11.41 24.89
C SER A 198 -21.62 -11.85 23.51
N GLU A 199 -22.38 -11.50 22.46
CA GLU A 199 -22.04 -11.82 21.08
C GLU A 199 -20.74 -11.13 20.63
N GLN A 200 -20.47 -9.90 21.10
CA GLN A 200 -19.20 -9.21 20.84
C GLN A 200 -18.00 -9.97 21.45
N GLN A 201 -18.14 -10.47 22.69
CA GLN A 201 -17.10 -11.26 23.34
C GLN A 201 -16.85 -12.57 22.59
N GLN A 202 -17.91 -13.27 22.19
CA GLN A 202 -17.82 -14.49 21.40
C GLN A 202 -17.16 -14.25 20.03
N ALA A 203 -17.51 -13.15 19.35
CA ALA A 203 -16.96 -12.80 18.03
C ALA A 203 -15.43 -12.60 18.02
N THR A 204 -14.80 -12.36 19.18
CA THR A 204 -13.33 -12.24 19.28
C THR A 204 -12.60 -13.53 18.88
N VAL A 205 -13.29 -14.69 18.92
CA VAL A 205 -12.73 -15.98 18.50
C VAL A 205 -12.30 -15.97 17.04
N LEU A 206 -12.92 -15.16 16.18
CA LEU A 206 -12.56 -15.08 14.76
C LEU A 206 -11.10 -14.65 14.59
N TYR A 207 -10.71 -13.57 15.25
CA TYR A 207 -9.33 -13.08 15.19
C TYR A 207 -8.37 -14.00 15.94
N ARG A 208 -8.79 -14.56 17.09
CA ARG A 208 -8.01 -15.54 17.85
C ARG A 208 -7.67 -16.76 16.99
N ALA A 209 -8.64 -17.30 16.27
CA ALA A 209 -8.50 -18.45 15.37
C ALA A 209 -7.60 -18.12 14.18
N LEU A 210 -7.76 -16.95 13.56
CA LEU A 210 -6.86 -16.46 12.52
C LEU A 210 -5.41 -16.40 13.02
N ARG A 211 -5.15 -15.76 14.17
CA ARG A 211 -3.82 -15.65 14.76
C ARG A 211 -3.20 -17.01 15.09
N ARG A 212 -3.98 -17.93 15.65
CA ARG A 212 -3.56 -19.31 15.90
C ARG A 212 -3.21 -20.05 14.60
N GLY A 213 -4.01 -19.91 13.54
CA GLY A 213 -3.69 -20.43 12.22
C GLY A 213 -2.40 -19.85 11.65
N GLN A 214 -2.17 -18.55 11.83
CA GLN A 214 -0.92 -17.88 11.44
C GLN A 214 0.28 -18.40 12.22
N GLU A 215 0.18 -18.57 13.53
CA GLU A 215 1.25 -19.14 14.37
C GLU A 215 1.57 -20.58 13.97
N TYR A 216 0.55 -21.39 13.69
CA TYR A 216 0.72 -22.76 13.22
C TYR A 216 1.44 -22.83 11.86
N PHE A 217 1.10 -21.90 10.96
CA PHE A 217 1.79 -21.73 9.69
C PHE A 217 3.28 -21.36 9.86
N HIS A 218 3.59 -20.39 10.74
CA HIS A 218 4.97 -20.00 11.02
C HIS A 218 5.81 -21.09 11.70
N LYS A 219 5.18 -22.06 12.37
CA LYS A 219 5.86 -23.25 12.90
C LYS A 219 6.26 -24.28 11.83
N GLY A 220 5.95 -24.01 10.56
CA GLY A 220 6.42 -24.79 9.41
C GLY A 220 5.31 -25.50 8.64
N CYS A 221 4.08 -25.56 9.16
CA CYS A 221 2.94 -26.11 8.43
C CYS A 221 2.60 -25.19 7.25
N ASN A 222 2.51 -25.73 6.03
CA ASN A 222 2.06 -24.99 4.85
C ASN A 222 0.84 -25.62 4.19
N SER A 223 0.29 -26.70 4.76
CA SER A 223 -0.87 -27.42 4.25
C SER A 223 -2.14 -26.64 4.56
N ALA A 224 -2.88 -26.27 3.51
CA ALA A 224 -4.13 -25.53 3.67
C ALA A 224 -5.16 -26.31 4.48
N THR A 225 -5.21 -27.64 4.31
CA THR A 225 -6.11 -28.51 5.07
C THR A 225 -5.79 -28.46 6.56
N GLU A 226 -4.52 -28.62 6.94
CA GLU A 226 -4.12 -28.63 8.35
C GLU A 226 -4.34 -27.27 9.02
N ILE A 227 -3.98 -26.17 8.34
CA ILE A 227 -4.20 -24.80 8.83
C ILE A 227 -5.69 -24.55 9.06
N LYS A 228 -6.54 -24.93 8.09
CA LYS A 228 -8.00 -24.76 8.22
C LYS A 228 -8.58 -25.60 9.35
N THR A 229 -8.14 -26.84 9.52
CA THR A 229 -8.56 -27.70 10.64
C THR A 229 -8.17 -27.07 11.97
N PHE A 230 -6.96 -26.52 12.09
CA PHE A 230 -6.51 -25.86 13.31
C PHE A 230 -7.35 -24.62 13.65
N VAL A 231 -7.67 -23.81 12.64
CA VAL A 231 -8.56 -22.65 12.78
C VAL A 231 -9.97 -23.09 13.18
N GLN A 232 -10.49 -24.15 12.57
CA GLN A 232 -11.81 -24.72 12.88
C GLN A 232 -11.90 -25.16 14.34
N THR A 233 -10.91 -25.90 14.84
CA THR A 233 -10.86 -26.33 16.25
C THR A 233 -10.84 -25.13 17.20
N GLU A 234 -10.20 -24.03 16.83
CA GLU A 234 -10.24 -22.82 17.65
C GLU A 234 -11.62 -22.17 17.66
N LEU A 235 -12.31 -22.11 16.52
CA LEU A 235 -13.66 -21.55 16.43
C LEU A 235 -14.68 -22.38 17.24
N GLU A 236 -14.51 -23.69 17.30
CA GLU A 236 -15.38 -24.62 18.07
C GLU A 236 -15.34 -24.38 19.59
N THR A 237 -14.39 -23.59 20.09
CA THR A 237 -14.37 -23.16 21.50
C THR A 237 -15.52 -22.20 21.84
N GLU A 238 -16.14 -21.57 20.84
CA GLU A 238 -17.33 -20.72 20.99
C GLU A 238 -18.47 -21.28 20.11
N PRO A 239 -19.29 -22.23 20.62
CA PRO A 239 -20.28 -22.94 19.81
C PRO A 239 -21.41 -22.06 19.25
N GLU A 240 -21.62 -20.86 19.82
CA GLU A 240 -22.57 -19.87 19.33
C GLU A 240 -22.11 -19.19 18.03
N VAL A 241 -20.83 -19.33 17.66
CA VAL A 241 -20.26 -18.81 16.42
C VAL A 241 -20.43 -19.83 15.30
N GLN A 242 -21.42 -19.61 14.45
CA GLN A 242 -21.75 -20.51 13.34
C GLN A 242 -20.87 -20.20 12.13
N VAL A 243 -19.83 -21.01 11.92
CA VAL A 243 -18.89 -20.84 10.80
C VAL A 243 -19.57 -21.15 9.47
N GLU A 244 -19.54 -20.19 8.53
CA GLU A 244 -20.01 -20.38 7.16
C GLU A 244 -18.90 -20.94 6.25
N TYR A 245 -17.68 -20.40 6.38
CA TYR A 245 -16.51 -20.95 5.72
C TYR A 245 -15.22 -20.57 6.45
N ILE A 246 -14.21 -21.41 6.27
CA ILE A 246 -12.80 -21.10 6.45
C ILE A 246 -12.13 -21.48 5.13
N ASP A 247 -11.51 -20.52 4.48
CA ASP A 247 -10.88 -20.73 3.18
C ASP A 247 -9.47 -20.16 3.17
N LEU A 248 -8.58 -20.80 2.40
CA LEU A 248 -7.21 -20.37 2.18
C LEU A 248 -6.98 -20.27 0.68
N VAL A 249 -6.80 -19.04 0.19
CA VAL A 249 -6.75 -18.74 -1.24
C VAL A 249 -5.55 -17.87 -1.59
N GLU A 250 -5.19 -17.82 -2.87
CA GLU A 250 -4.20 -16.88 -3.37
C GLU A 250 -4.80 -15.45 -3.31
N PRO A 251 -4.13 -14.44 -2.70
CA PRO A 251 -4.77 -13.16 -2.39
C PRO A 251 -5.26 -12.32 -3.58
N GLN A 252 -4.69 -12.47 -4.77
CA GLN A 252 -5.06 -11.68 -5.95
C GLN A 252 -6.12 -12.38 -6.80
N THR A 253 -5.90 -13.66 -7.09
CA THR A 253 -6.72 -14.49 -7.97
C THR A 253 -7.89 -15.16 -7.23
N LEU A 254 -7.79 -15.26 -5.90
CA LEU A 254 -8.71 -15.95 -5.01
C LEU A 254 -8.89 -17.45 -5.34
N ILE A 255 -7.94 -18.02 -6.07
CA ILE A 255 -7.89 -19.46 -6.36
C ILE A 255 -7.53 -20.20 -5.06
N PRO A 256 -8.27 -21.26 -4.68
CA PRO A 256 -7.94 -22.08 -3.51
C PRO A 256 -6.52 -22.63 -3.55
N LEU A 257 -5.83 -22.55 -2.42
CA LEU A 257 -4.47 -23.09 -2.25
C LEU A 257 -4.53 -24.47 -1.61
N ALA A 258 -3.73 -25.40 -2.11
CA ALA A 258 -3.44 -26.67 -1.42
C ALA A 258 -2.29 -26.47 -0.42
N THR A 259 -1.26 -25.73 -0.82
CA THR A 259 -0.14 -25.32 0.04
C THR A 259 0.11 -23.82 -0.09
N VAL A 260 0.63 -23.21 0.98
CA VAL A 260 1.08 -21.81 0.96
C VAL A 260 2.60 -21.78 0.81
N GLU A 261 3.06 -21.55 -0.42
CA GLU A 261 4.50 -21.47 -0.72
C GLU A 261 5.10 -20.11 -0.39
N THR A 262 4.38 -19.02 -0.69
CA THR A 262 4.86 -17.64 -0.51
C THR A 262 3.84 -16.76 0.18
N LYS A 263 2.59 -16.77 -0.28
CA LYS A 263 1.52 -15.90 0.24
C LYS A 263 0.17 -16.61 0.16
N GLY A 264 -0.67 -16.42 1.17
CA GLY A 264 -2.03 -16.95 1.21
C GLY A 264 -2.97 -16.06 2.02
N LEU A 265 -4.20 -15.89 1.57
CA LEU A 265 -5.27 -15.21 2.30
C LEU A 265 -6.08 -16.26 3.07
N LEU A 266 -5.93 -16.29 4.39
CA LEU A 266 -6.77 -17.08 5.29
C LEU A 266 -7.99 -16.24 5.67
N ALA A 267 -9.18 -16.67 5.27
CA ALA A 267 -10.41 -15.91 5.44
C ALA A 267 -11.48 -16.74 6.16
N ILE A 268 -12.24 -16.07 7.02
CA ILE A 268 -13.37 -16.63 7.77
C ILE A 268 -14.62 -15.81 7.49
N ALA A 269 -15.75 -16.49 7.34
CA ALA A 269 -17.06 -15.90 7.57
C ALA A 269 -17.83 -16.74 8.58
N ALA A 270 -18.51 -16.09 9.50
CA ALA A 270 -19.33 -16.74 10.51
C ALA A 270 -20.54 -15.87 10.87
N ARG A 271 -21.55 -16.49 11.48
CA ARG A 271 -22.69 -15.80 12.09
C ARG A 271 -22.56 -15.86 13.61
N VAL A 272 -22.77 -14.71 14.24
CA VAL A 272 -22.91 -14.59 15.69
C VAL A 272 -24.27 -13.97 15.96
N GLY A 273 -25.17 -14.76 16.54
CA GLY A 273 -26.60 -14.46 16.52
C GLY A 273 -27.13 -14.32 15.08
N GLN A 274 -27.71 -13.16 14.75
CA GLN A 274 -28.18 -12.85 13.40
C GLN A 274 -27.13 -12.12 12.54
N THR A 275 -26.00 -11.74 13.13
CA THR A 275 -25.02 -10.88 12.48
C THR A 275 -23.97 -11.72 11.76
N ARG A 276 -23.87 -11.55 10.44
CA ARG A 276 -22.80 -12.14 9.64
C ARG A 276 -21.54 -11.30 9.73
N LEU A 277 -20.47 -11.88 10.25
CA LEU A 277 -19.15 -11.28 10.37
C LEU A 277 -18.17 -11.93 9.39
N ILE A 278 -17.18 -11.15 8.98
CA ILE A 278 -16.05 -11.63 8.18
C ILE A 278 -14.76 -11.13 8.80
N ASP A 279 -13.72 -11.93 8.69
CA ASP A 279 -12.38 -11.54 9.07
C ASP A 279 -11.37 -12.31 8.20
N ASN A 280 -10.16 -11.76 8.05
CA ASN A 280 -9.10 -12.41 7.30
C ASN A 280 -7.71 -11.97 7.75
N LEU A 281 -6.71 -12.74 7.33
CA LEU A 281 -5.31 -12.42 7.51
C LEU A 281 -4.50 -12.92 6.31
N ILE A 282 -3.37 -12.27 6.03
CA ILE A 282 -2.43 -12.74 5.03
C ILE A 282 -1.30 -13.54 5.69
N LEU A 283 -1.15 -14.79 5.26
CA LEU A 283 -0.02 -15.65 5.55
C LEU A 283 1.10 -15.34 4.57
N HIS A 284 2.32 -15.12 5.09
CA HIS A 284 3.52 -14.86 4.30
C HIS A 284 4.61 -15.88 4.65
N ARG A 285 5.01 -16.70 3.69
CA ARG A 285 6.22 -17.53 3.75
C ARG A 285 7.30 -16.86 2.93
N ARG A 286 7.91 -15.85 3.54
CA ARG A 286 9.11 -15.20 2.99
C ARG A 286 10.09 -14.91 4.11
N GLN A 287 11.37 -14.83 3.76
CA GLN A 287 12.35 -14.27 4.66
C GLN A 287 12.09 -12.77 4.85
N ALA A 288 12.58 -12.18 5.94
CA ALA A 288 12.30 -10.78 6.25
C ALA A 288 12.72 -9.82 5.12
N ILE A 289 11.92 -8.78 4.93
CA ILE A 289 12.25 -7.58 4.19
C ILE A 289 12.61 -6.51 5.22
N ILE A 290 13.81 -5.97 5.11
CA ILE A 290 14.26 -4.83 5.92
C ILE A 290 14.29 -3.60 5.00
N ALA A 291 13.42 -2.64 5.28
CA ALA A 291 13.33 -1.38 4.56
C ALA A 291 14.14 -0.30 5.30
N ILE A 292 15.10 0.32 4.62
CA ILE A 292 15.95 1.37 5.18
C ILE A 292 15.78 2.66 4.39
N ASP A 293 15.10 3.62 5.00
CA ASP A 293 14.87 4.96 4.45
C ASP A 293 15.70 6.02 5.17
N GLY A 294 15.78 7.20 4.56
CA GLY A 294 16.46 8.35 5.14
C GLY A 294 17.01 9.30 4.09
N PRO A 295 17.44 10.50 4.47
CA PRO A 295 17.98 11.48 3.53
C PRO A 295 19.33 11.04 2.95
N ALA A 296 19.74 11.69 1.86
CA ALA A 296 21.05 11.44 1.25
C ALA A 296 22.17 11.74 2.27
N GLY A 297 23.22 10.90 2.31
CA GLY A 297 24.34 11.07 3.25
C GLY A 297 24.13 10.49 4.65
N ALA A 298 22.94 9.98 4.99
CA ALA A 298 22.65 9.38 6.31
C ALA A 298 23.38 8.03 6.59
N GLY A 299 24.22 7.56 5.68
CA GLY A 299 24.96 6.29 5.85
C GLY A 299 24.22 5.03 5.41
N LYS A 300 23.05 5.16 4.76
CA LYS A 300 22.20 4.04 4.31
C LYS A 300 22.98 2.94 3.60
N SER A 301 23.65 3.24 2.48
CA SER A 301 24.29 2.22 1.63
C SER A 301 25.29 1.35 2.38
N THR A 302 26.04 1.93 3.30
CA THR A 302 27.01 1.19 4.10
C THR A 302 26.33 0.34 5.18
N VAL A 303 25.32 0.88 5.85
CA VAL A 303 24.53 0.17 6.87
C VAL A 303 23.74 -0.99 6.24
N THR A 304 23.03 -0.73 5.13
CA THR A 304 22.22 -1.71 4.40
C THR A 304 23.07 -2.89 3.94
N ARG A 305 24.24 -2.65 3.32
CA ARG A 305 25.15 -3.71 2.88
C ARG A 305 25.62 -4.61 4.02
N LYS A 306 26.05 -4.01 5.14
CA LYS A 306 26.54 -4.77 6.29
C LYS A 306 25.42 -5.57 6.97
N ILE A 307 24.20 -5.03 7.05
CA ILE A 307 23.03 -5.76 7.54
C ILE A 307 22.72 -6.94 6.62
N ALA A 308 22.72 -6.71 5.30
CA ALA A 308 22.48 -7.75 4.30
C ALA A 308 23.50 -8.90 4.45
N GLN A 309 24.78 -8.56 4.60
CA GLN A 309 25.85 -9.54 4.84
C GLN A 309 25.68 -10.29 6.18
N ALA A 310 25.39 -9.56 7.26
CA ALA A 310 25.25 -10.15 8.59
C ALA A 310 24.05 -11.11 8.72
N LEU A 311 22.98 -10.85 7.97
CA LEU A 311 21.74 -11.63 7.99
C LEU A 311 21.61 -12.62 6.82
N GLY A 312 22.56 -12.63 5.88
CA GLY A 312 22.50 -13.45 4.68
C GLY A 312 21.36 -13.07 3.72
N LEU A 313 20.96 -11.80 3.73
CA LEU A 313 19.87 -11.24 2.91
C LEU A 313 20.45 -10.60 1.63
N LEU A 314 19.64 -10.53 0.58
CA LEU A 314 19.97 -9.83 -0.66
C LEU A 314 19.94 -8.31 -0.46
N TYR A 315 21.02 -7.62 -0.82
CA TYR A 315 21.04 -6.16 -0.85
C TYR A 315 20.35 -5.63 -2.13
N LEU A 316 19.23 -4.92 -1.94
CA LEU A 316 18.49 -4.27 -3.03
C LEU A 316 18.86 -2.78 -3.11
N ASP A 317 19.83 -2.46 -3.97
CA ASP A 317 20.22 -1.07 -4.28
C ASP A 317 19.19 -0.43 -5.23
N THR A 318 18.13 0.16 -4.66
CA THR A 318 17.11 0.82 -5.49
C THR A 318 17.70 2.03 -6.24
N GLY A 319 18.72 2.68 -5.68
CA GLY A 319 19.43 3.79 -6.31
C GLY A 319 20.08 3.37 -7.62
N ALA A 320 20.66 2.17 -7.67
CA ALA A 320 21.23 1.60 -8.89
C ALA A 320 20.16 1.36 -9.96
N MET A 321 18.95 0.94 -9.58
CA MET A 321 17.84 0.78 -10.52
C MET A 321 17.41 2.11 -11.15
N TYR A 322 17.28 3.19 -10.36
CA TYR A 322 16.99 4.53 -10.88
C TYR A 322 18.10 5.04 -11.80
N ARG A 323 19.37 4.80 -11.45
CA ARG A 323 20.51 5.17 -12.29
C ARG A 323 20.59 4.35 -13.57
N ALA A 324 20.19 3.07 -13.55
CA ALA A 324 20.11 2.23 -14.74
C ALA A 324 19.07 2.75 -15.74
N VAL A 325 17.89 3.16 -15.27
CA VAL A 325 16.88 3.82 -16.12
C VAL A 325 17.42 5.15 -16.66
N THR A 326 18.06 5.95 -15.82
CA THR A 326 18.65 7.22 -16.22
C THR A 326 19.69 7.01 -17.33
N TRP A 327 20.56 6.00 -17.18
CA TRP A 327 21.51 5.60 -18.20
C TRP A 327 20.82 5.19 -19.50
N LEU A 328 19.76 4.38 -19.44
CA LEU A 328 19.00 3.95 -20.62
C LEU A 328 18.38 5.14 -21.37
N VAL A 329 17.81 6.11 -20.65
CA VAL A 329 17.25 7.35 -21.23
C VAL A 329 18.33 8.12 -21.99
N LEU A 330 19.49 8.33 -21.36
CA LEU A 330 20.62 9.05 -21.96
C LEU A 330 21.17 8.34 -23.19
N GLN A 331 21.38 7.02 -23.13
CA GLN A 331 21.85 6.23 -24.27
C GLN A 331 20.85 6.19 -25.43
N SER A 332 19.55 6.35 -25.13
CA SER A 332 18.51 6.42 -26.15
C SER A 332 18.40 7.80 -26.80
N GLY A 333 19.18 8.79 -26.34
CA GLY A 333 19.11 10.16 -26.84
C GLY A 333 17.78 10.87 -26.54
N ILE A 334 17.02 10.38 -25.56
CA ILE A 334 15.74 10.97 -25.17
C ILE A 334 16.00 12.16 -24.24
N ALA A 335 15.36 13.29 -24.53
CA ALA A 335 15.43 14.47 -23.67
C ALA A 335 14.87 14.15 -22.29
N VAL A 336 15.51 14.65 -21.23
CA VAL A 336 15.13 14.37 -19.84
C VAL A 336 13.70 14.87 -19.55
N GLU A 337 13.24 15.88 -20.27
CA GLU A 337 11.93 16.50 -20.16
C GLU A 337 10.83 15.79 -20.97
N ASP A 338 11.20 14.86 -21.86
CA ASP A 338 10.23 14.09 -22.66
C ASP A 338 9.67 12.91 -21.85
N GLU A 339 8.78 13.23 -20.90
CA GLU A 339 8.17 12.26 -20.00
C GLU A 339 7.43 11.13 -20.74
N VAL A 340 6.90 11.42 -21.94
CA VAL A 340 6.14 10.44 -22.73
C VAL A 340 7.09 9.43 -23.37
N ALA A 341 8.17 9.88 -24.00
CA ALA A 341 9.17 8.98 -24.55
C ALA A 341 9.86 8.16 -23.46
N ILE A 342 10.15 8.78 -22.30
CA ILE A 342 10.70 8.09 -21.12
C ILE A 342 9.72 7.02 -20.63
N ALA A 343 8.43 7.34 -20.50
CA ALA A 343 7.41 6.38 -20.10
C ALA A 343 7.36 5.15 -21.03
N GLU A 344 7.47 5.37 -22.35
CA GLU A 344 7.47 4.30 -23.32
C GLU A 344 8.66 3.33 -23.14
N ILE A 345 9.88 3.86 -23.03
CA ILE A 345 11.07 2.99 -22.88
C ILE A 345 11.10 2.29 -21.53
N VAL A 346 10.66 2.96 -20.47
CA VAL A 346 10.65 2.41 -19.11
C VAL A 346 9.61 1.29 -18.98
N SER A 347 8.47 1.40 -19.67
CA SER A 347 7.45 0.33 -19.68
C SER A 347 7.97 -1.02 -20.20
N LYS A 348 9.03 -0.99 -21.01
CA LYS A 348 9.64 -2.16 -21.65
C LYS A 348 10.96 -2.58 -20.98
N CYS A 349 11.47 -1.77 -20.06
CA CYS A 349 12.77 -2.01 -19.44
C CYS A 349 12.68 -3.15 -18.40
N ARG A 350 13.71 -3.99 -18.35
CA ARG A 350 13.87 -5.02 -17.32
C ARG A 350 15.20 -4.82 -16.62
N ILE A 351 15.16 -4.64 -15.30
CA ILE A 351 16.35 -4.51 -14.48
C ILE A 351 16.60 -5.80 -13.72
N GLU A 352 17.85 -6.25 -13.73
CA GLU A 352 18.30 -7.41 -12.97
C GLU A 352 19.45 -6.99 -12.06
N LEU A 353 19.40 -7.43 -10.81
CA LEU A 353 20.46 -7.22 -9.83
C LEU A 353 21.03 -8.59 -9.49
N ILE A 354 22.24 -8.85 -9.97
CA ILE A 354 22.95 -10.12 -9.77
C ILE A 354 23.88 -9.94 -8.57
N PRO A 355 23.75 -10.75 -7.49
CA PRO A 355 24.67 -10.70 -6.36
C PRO A 355 26.13 -10.88 -6.82
N ASP A 356 27.00 -9.95 -6.43
CA ASP A 356 28.43 -10.00 -6.77
C ASP A 356 29.28 -9.31 -5.69
N GLY A 357 29.80 -10.08 -4.74
CA GLY A 357 30.55 -9.53 -3.62
C GLY A 357 29.76 -8.51 -2.80
N GLU A 358 30.33 -7.32 -2.60
CA GLU A 358 29.70 -6.24 -1.80
C GLU A 358 28.64 -5.43 -2.56
N GLN A 359 28.64 -5.43 -3.90
CA GLN A 359 27.70 -4.64 -4.70
C GLN A 359 27.12 -5.47 -5.85
N PRO A 360 25.79 -5.58 -5.98
CA PRO A 360 25.19 -6.35 -7.06
C PRO A 360 25.54 -5.75 -8.42
N ARG A 361 25.85 -6.62 -9.38
CA ARG A 361 25.92 -6.22 -10.79
C ARG A 361 24.53 -5.83 -11.26
N THR A 362 24.44 -4.68 -11.89
CA THR A 362 23.19 -4.11 -12.39
C THR A 362 23.11 -4.29 -13.89
N LEU A 363 22.15 -5.07 -14.35
CA LEU A 363 21.84 -5.25 -15.76
C LEU A 363 20.54 -4.52 -16.09
N ILE A 364 20.50 -3.86 -17.25
CA ILE A 364 19.27 -3.33 -17.83
C ILE A 364 19.12 -3.87 -19.25
N ASN A 365 17.98 -4.51 -19.52
CA ASN A 365 17.72 -5.22 -20.79
C ASN A 365 18.83 -6.23 -21.17
N GLY A 366 19.43 -6.87 -20.15
CA GLY A 366 20.52 -7.84 -20.32
C GLY A 366 21.92 -7.23 -20.48
N GLN A 367 22.04 -5.90 -20.56
CA GLN A 367 23.33 -5.22 -20.62
C GLN A 367 23.84 -4.87 -19.23
N ASP A 368 25.08 -5.27 -18.90
CA ASP A 368 25.74 -4.86 -17.66
C ASP A 368 26.10 -3.37 -17.72
N VAL A 369 25.52 -2.60 -16.81
CA VAL A 369 25.70 -1.15 -16.71
C VAL A 369 26.32 -0.74 -15.38
N THR A 370 26.82 -1.70 -14.60
CA THR A 370 27.27 -1.51 -13.21
C THR A 370 28.23 -0.33 -13.06
N GLU A 371 29.24 -0.20 -13.92
CA GLU A 371 30.16 0.94 -13.89
C GLU A 371 29.58 2.20 -14.54
N ALA A 372 28.85 2.04 -15.65
CA ALA A 372 28.33 3.17 -16.42
C ALA A 372 27.30 4.01 -15.63
N ILE A 373 26.51 3.37 -14.76
CA ILE A 373 25.54 4.04 -13.89
C ILE A 373 26.19 4.93 -12.82
N ARG A 374 27.50 4.82 -12.58
CA ARG A 374 28.24 5.66 -11.63
C ARG A 374 28.87 6.90 -12.28
N SER A 375 28.69 7.09 -13.58
CA SER A 375 29.19 8.26 -14.29
C SER A 375 28.60 9.57 -13.75
N LEU A 376 29.35 10.66 -13.94
CA LEU A 376 28.91 12.00 -13.56
C LEU A 376 27.64 12.42 -14.31
N GLU A 377 27.52 12.03 -15.58
CA GLU A 377 26.37 12.32 -16.43
C GLU A 377 25.08 11.71 -15.86
N VAL A 378 25.10 10.41 -15.52
CA VAL A 378 23.97 9.72 -14.88
C VAL A 378 23.67 10.33 -13.51
N THR A 379 24.70 10.62 -12.72
CA THR A 379 24.54 11.21 -11.39
C THR A 379 23.86 12.58 -11.44
N ALA A 380 24.14 13.38 -12.47
CA ALA A 380 23.54 14.70 -12.66
C ALA A 380 22.03 14.61 -12.99
N GLN A 381 21.60 13.59 -13.75
CA GLN A 381 20.23 13.49 -14.28
C GLN A 381 19.29 12.60 -13.46
N VAL A 382 19.82 11.69 -12.63
CA VAL A 382 18.99 10.69 -11.93
C VAL A 382 17.90 11.30 -11.05
N SER A 383 18.13 12.47 -10.45
CA SER A 383 17.12 13.09 -9.58
C SER A 383 15.87 13.52 -10.34
N ALA A 384 16.06 14.10 -11.54
CA ALA A 384 15.00 14.57 -12.42
C ALA A 384 14.21 13.37 -12.99
N ILE A 385 14.92 12.39 -13.56
CA ILE A 385 14.29 11.19 -14.13
C ILE A 385 13.56 10.39 -13.04
N ALA A 386 14.18 10.19 -11.87
CA ALA A 386 13.53 9.49 -10.76
C ALA A 386 12.36 10.26 -10.14
N ALA A 387 12.16 11.55 -10.44
CA ALA A 387 10.98 12.29 -9.98
C ALA A 387 9.74 12.05 -10.85
N GLN A 388 9.92 11.56 -12.08
CA GLN A 388 8.83 11.36 -13.03
C GLN A 388 7.92 10.20 -12.62
N TRP A 389 6.61 10.39 -12.83
CA TRP A 389 5.58 9.44 -12.42
C TRP A 389 5.75 8.06 -13.06
N ALA A 390 5.96 8.01 -14.37
CA ALA A 390 6.09 6.75 -15.11
C ALA A 390 7.30 5.94 -14.65
N VAL A 391 8.43 6.61 -14.41
CA VAL A 391 9.66 6.00 -13.89
C VAL A 391 9.42 5.37 -12.52
N ARG A 392 8.83 6.13 -11.61
CA ARG A 392 8.51 5.68 -10.26
C ARG A 392 7.55 4.49 -10.27
N GLN A 393 6.46 4.57 -11.04
CA GLN A 393 5.47 3.50 -11.14
C GLN A 393 6.08 2.19 -11.66
N ALA A 394 6.89 2.26 -12.71
CA ALA A 394 7.52 1.06 -13.25
C ALA A 394 8.57 0.46 -12.30
N LEU A 395 9.40 1.29 -11.69
CA LEU A 395 10.46 0.82 -10.80
C LEU A 395 9.96 0.29 -9.47
N VAL A 396 8.92 0.90 -8.88
CA VAL A 396 8.28 0.37 -7.66
C VAL A 396 7.75 -1.05 -7.90
N LYS A 397 7.10 -1.31 -9.06
CA LYS A 397 6.63 -2.66 -9.42
C LYS A 397 7.78 -3.66 -9.51
N GLN A 398 8.90 -3.29 -10.15
CA GLN A 398 10.07 -4.16 -10.24
C GLN A 398 10.71 -4.39 -8.86
N GLN A 399 10.82 -3.35 -8.03
CA GLN A 399 11.33 -3.45 -6.66
C GLN A 399 10.47 -4.38 -5.82
N GLN A 400 9.13 -4.21 -5.85
CA GLN A 400 8.18 -5.10 -5.18
C GLN A 400 8.34 -6.56 -5.62
N ALA A 401 8.59 -6.79 -6.91
CA ALA A 401 8.84 -8.14 -7.42
C ALA A 401 10.08 -8.80 -6.81
N PHE A 402 11.15 -8.04 -6.51
CA PHE A 402 12.31 -8.55 -5.76
C PHE A 402 11.94 -8.98 -4.33
N GLY A 403 10.99 -8.28 -3.69
CA GLY A 403 10.52 -8.63 -2.34
C GLY A 403 9.51 -9.78 -2.27
N ASN A 404 9.05 -10.35 -3.39
CA ASN A 404 8.05 -11.42 -3.37
C ASN A 404 8.52 -12.68 -2.62
N LYS A 405 9.81 -13.03 -2.73
CA LYS A 405 10.42 -14.14 -1.97
C LYS A 405 10.97 -13.68 -0.61
N GLY A 406 10.90 -12.38 -0.35
CA GLY A 406 11.55 -11.72 0.78
C GLY A 406 13.06 -11.96 0.77
N GLY A 407 13.67 -11.90 1.95
CA GLY A 407 15.10 -12.16 2.07
C GLY A 407 15.93 -11.00 1.56
N ILE A 408 15.44 -9.76 1.73
CA ILE A 408 16.06 -8.57 1.16
C ILE A 408 16.27 -7.50 2.22
N VAL A 409 17.34 -6.72 2.06
CA VAL A 409 17.52 -5.43 2.72
C VAL A 409 17.53 -4.38 1.62
N ALA A 410 16.50 -3.55 1.58
CA ALA A 410 16.28 -2.56 0.55
C ALA A 410 16.50 -1.16 1.12
N GLU A 411 17.17 -0.31 0.34
CA GLU A 411 17.39 1.08 0.74
C GLU A 411 16.85 2.09 -0.25
N GLY A 412 16.47 3.26 0.25
CA GLY A 412 15.96 4.33 -0.59
C GLY A 412 15.48 5.52 0.22
N ARG A 413 14.50 6.23 -0.34
CA ARG A 413 13.82 7.36 0.32
C ARG A 413 12.44 7.01 0.84
N ASP A 414 11.82 5.99 0.27
CA ASP A 414 10.42 5.69 0.46
C ASP A 414 10.13 4.17 0.37
N ILE A 415 11.12 3.37 0.77
CA ILE A 415 11.05 1.92 0.80
C ILE A 415 9.97 1.45 1.76
N GLY A 416 9.98 1.90 3.01
CA GLY A 416 9.01 1.50 4.03
C GLY A 416 7.64 2.16 3.89
N THR A 417 7.52 3.21 3.09
CA THR A 417 6.24 3.93 2.86
C THR A 417 5.54 3.51 1.58
N THR A 418 6.27 3.31 0.48
CA THR A 418 5.70 3.03 -0.85
C THR A 418 6.08 1.65 -1.36
N VAL A 419 7.36 1.27 -1.29
CA VAL A 419 7.85 0.05 -1.97
C VAL A 419 7.44 -1.21 -1.21
N PHE A 420 7.82 -1.31 0.06
CA PHE A 420 7.52 -2.40 0.99
C PHE A 420 6.83 -1.87 2.25
N PRO A 421 5.58 -1.37 2.13
CA PRO A 421 4.79 -0.93 3.28
C PRO A 421 4.43 -2.08 4.23
N ASP A 422 4.65 -3.33 3.83
CA ASP A 422 4.49 -4.56 4.61
C ASP A 422 5.83 -5.21 5.01
N ALA A 423 6.94 -4.47 4.91
CA ALA A 423 8.24 -4.93 5.40
C ALA A 423 8.19 -5.24 6.90
N GLU A 424 8.80 -6.36 7.29
CA GLU A 424 8.81 -6.84 8.68
C GLU A 424 9.62 -5.90 9.60
N LEU A 425 10.61 -5.19 9.06
CA LEU A 425 11.31 -4.12 9.76
C LEU A 425 11.49 -2.90 8.85
N LYS A 426 11.09 -1.73 9.35
CA LYS A 426 11.31 -0.43 8.70
C LYS A 426 12.18 0.44 9.57
N ILE A 427 13.22 1.01 8.98
CA ILE A 427 14.18 1.87 9.65
C ILE A 427 14.22 3.19 8.92
N PHE A 428 14.17 4.28 9.67
CA PHE A 428 14.39 5.62 9.15
C PHE A 428 15.69 6.17 9.73
N LEU A 429 16.77 6.13 8.95
CA LEU A 429 18.07 6.66 9.33
C LEU A 429 18.07 8.18 9.19
N THR A 430 18.44 8.88 10.25
CA THR A 430 18.61 10.33 10.24
C THR A 430 20.03 10.72 10.61
N ALA A 431 20.44 11.90 10.18
CA ALA A 431 21.70 12.55 10.55
C ALA A 431 21.53 14.05 10.35
N SER A 432 22.14 14.85 11.23
CA SER A 432 22.16 16.30 11.06
C SER A 432 22.74 16.68 9.70
N VAL A 433 22.28 17.82 9.14
CA VAL A 433 22.80 18.34 7.87
C VAL A 433 24.31 18.58 7.98
N GLN A 434 24.76 19.09 9.14
CA GLN A 434 26.16 19.34 9.48
C GLN A 434 27.00 18.07 9.41
N GLU A 435 26.55 16.98 10.06
CA GLU A 435 27.29 15.72 10.08
C GLU A 435 27.35 15.09 8.68
N ARG A 436 26.28 15.19 7.89
CA ARG A 436 26.27 14.72 6.50
C ARG A 436 27.17 15.54 5.59
N ALA A 437 27.18 16.87 5.74
CA ALA A 437 28.07 17.76 5.02
C ALA A 437 29.54 17.46 5.35
N LYS A 438 29.85 17.25 6.63
CA LYS A 438 31.19 16.85 7.11
C LYS A 438 31.64 15.53 6.49
N ARG A 439 30.80 14.49 6.50
CA ARG A 439 31.09 13.19 5.86
C ARG A 439 31.35 13.35 4.36
N ARG A 440 30.54 14.15 3.67
CA ARG A 440 30.67 14.40 2.24
C ARG A 440 31.92 15.20 1.89
N LEU A 441 32.29 16.18 2.73
CA LEU A 441 33.51 16.96 2.56
C LEU A 441 34.76 16.08 2.65
N LEU A 442 34.81 15.16 3.64
CA LEU A 442 35.90 14.18 3.77
C LEU A 442 36.03 13.29 2.53
N GLU A 443 34.90 12.84 1.95
CA GLU A 443 34.86 12.05 0.72
C GLU A 443 35.35 12.84 -0.51
N LEU A 444 34.97 14.12 -0.63
CA LEU A 444 35.40 14.97 -1.73
C LEU A 444 36.91 15.30 -1.63
N HIS A 445 37.40 15.55 -0.42
CA HIS A 445 38.83 15.76 -0.16
C HIS A 445 39.66 14.53 -0.50
N SER A 446 39.19 13.32 -0.19
CA SER A 446 39.89 12.08 -0.56
C SER A 446 39.89 11.82 -2.08
N GLN A 447 38.96 12.43 -2.82
CA GLN A 447 38.90 12.43 -4.28
C GLN A 447 39.63 13.64 -4.92
N GLY A 448 40.36 14.44 -4.13
CA GLY A 448 41.15 15.57 -4.62
C GLY A 448 40.35 16.85 -4.91
N LYS A 449 39.08 16.94 -4.49
CA LYS A 449 38.24 18.13 -4.65
C LYS A 449 38.21 18.96 -3.36
N THR A 450 39.11 19.92 -3.24
CA THR A 450 39.30 20.74 -2.01
C THR A 450 38.67 22.14 -2.05
N GLU A 451 38.04 22.53 -3.17
CA GLU A 451 37.48 23.87 -3.36
C GLU A 451 36.09 24.06 -2.72
N ILE A 452 35.43 22.98 -2.32
CA ILE A 452 34.06 23.00 -1.79
C ILE A 452 34.10 23.23 -0.27
N THR A 453 33.35 24.21 0.23
CA THR A 453 33.26 24.50 1.67
C THR A 453 32.20 23.63 2.36
N GLN A 454 32.34 23.43 3.66
CA GLN A 454 31.33 22.74 4.47
C GLN A 454 29.98 23.48 4.41
N GLU A 455 29.99 24.81 4.50
CA GLU A 455 28.78 25.63 4.48
C GLU A 455 27.99 25.48 3.16
N GLN A 456 28.68 25.45 2.02
CA GLN A 456 28.05 25.20 0.73
C GLN A 456 27.38 23.81 0.69
N LEU A 457 28.06 22.77 1.20
CA LEU A 457 27.49 21.42 1.27
C LEU A 457 26.27 21.36 2.20
N GLU A 458 26.29 22.09 3.32
CA GLU A 458 25.13 22.15 4.23
C GLU A 458 23.91 22.76 3.52
N GLN A 459 24.09 23.85 2.77
CA GLN A 459 23.03 24.48 2.00
C GLN A 459 22.49 23.55 0.90
N ASP A 460 23.38 22.93 0.11
CA ASP A 460 23.01 22.02 -0.97
C ASP A 460 22.25 20.79 -0.45
N ILE A 461 22.69 20.24 0.70
CA ILE A 461 22.04 19.10 1.34
C ILE A 461 20.67 19.51 1.91
N ALA A 462 20.58 20.66 2.56
CA ALA A 462 19.31 21.14 3.12
C ALA A 462 18.27 21.41 2.03
N GLU A 463 18.67 22.04 0.92
CA GLU A 463 17.78 22.29 -0.21
C GLU A 463 17.34 20.98 -0.87
N ARG A 464 18.26 20.03 -1.02
CA ARG A 464 17.93 18.69 -1.53
C ARG A 464 16.92 17.97 -0.64
N ASP A 465 17.09 18.00 0.68
CA ASP A 465 16.16 17.37 1.61
C ASP A 465 14.78 18.03 1.56
N ARG A 466 14.74 19.37 1.41
CA ARG A 466 13.50 20.13 1.21
C ARG A 466 12.80 19.69 -0.06
N LEU A 467 13.51 19.56 -1.17
CA LEU A 467 12.95 19.08 -2.44
C LEU A 467 12.46 17.63 -2.32
N ASP A 468 13.25 16.73 -1.73
CA ASP A 468 12.91 15.32 -1.57
C ASP A 468 11.69 15.09 -0.66
N SER A 469 11.54 15.90 0.39
CA SER A 469 10.41 15.81 1.33
C SER A 469 9.11 16.42 0.79
N ASN A 470 9.21 17.35 -0.17
CA ASN A 470 8.08 18.05 -0.78
C ASN A 470 7.73 17.57 -2.20
N ARG A 471 8.28 16.42 -2.64
CA ARG A 471 7.88 15.82 -3.93
C ARG A 471 6.39 15.47 -3.91
N VAL A 472 5.72 15.69 -5.04
CA VAL A 472 4.33 15.27 -5.25
C VAL A 472 4.22 13.73 -5.19
N ILE A 473 5.22 13.03 -5.73
CA ILE A 473 5.24 11.57 -5.83
C ILE A 473 6.29 11.02 -4.87
N SER A 474 5.86 10.12 -3.97
CA SER A 474 6.70 9.42 -3.01
C SER A 474 7.70 10.32 -2.27
N PRO A 475 7.21 11.32 -1.52
CA PRO A 475 8.08 12.19 -0.72
C PRO A 475 8.87 11.39 0.32
N LEU A 476 10.08 11.85 0.63
CA LEU A 476 10.87 11.31 1.74
C LEU A 476 10.10 11.54 3.06
N ARG A 477 9.57 10.46 3.63
CA ARG A 477 8.82 10.48 4.89
C ARG A 477 9.11 9.22 5.69
N LYS A 478 9.14 9.37 7.00
CA LYS A 478 9.19 8.23 7.93
C LYS A 478 7.86 7.48 7.88
N ALA A 479 7.90 6.17 7.66
CA ALA A 479 6.70 5.33 7.81
C ALA A 479 6.22 5.34 9.27
N ALA A 480 4.91 5.25 9.50
CA ALA A 480 4.34 5.40 10.85
C ALA A 480 4.87 4.38 11.85
N ASP A 481 5.22 3.18 11.37
CA ASP A 481 5.77 2.05 12.12
C ASP A 481 7.29 1.90 11.96
N ALA A 482 7.97 2.87 11.34
CA ALA A 482 9.43 2.83 11.20
C ALA A 482 10.15 3.22 12.49
N MET A 483 11.17 2.44 12.85
CA MET A 483 12.12 2.77 13.89
C MET A 483 13.07 3.87 13.39
N GLU A 484 13.10 5.00 14.08
CA GLU A 484 14.02 6.08 13.77
C GLU A 484 15.37 5.88 14.47
N ILE A 485 16.47 5.95 13.72
CA ILE A 485 17.84 5.89 14.25
C ILE A 485 18.60 7.13 13.81
N GLN A 486 18.90 8.01 14.76
CA GLN A 486 19.82 9.12 14.54
C GLN A 486 21.26 8.61 14.59
N THR A 487 21.99 8.81 13.49
CA THR A 487 23.35 8.28 13.28
C THR A 487 24.44 9.29 13.63
N ASP A 488 24.09 10.43 14.21
CA ASP A 488 25.06 11.40 14.73
C ASP A 488 25.86 10.75 15.85
N ASN A 489 27.19 10.80 15.77
CA ASN A 489 28.13 10.22 16.75
C ASN A 489 28.03 8.70 16.96
N LEU A 490 27.28 7.97 16.13
CA LEU A 490 27.27 6.51 16.14
C LEU A 490 28.25 5.96 15.12
N THR A 491 28.96 4.90 15.49
CA THR A 491 29.70 4.11 14.50
C THR A 491 28.72 3.28 13.66
N ILE A 492 29.16 2.86 12.48
CA ILE A 492 28.35 1.97 11.62
C ILE A 492 28.00 0.67 12.37
N ASP A 493 28.93 0.15 13.18
CA ASP A 493 28.73 -1.08 13.93
C ASP A 493 27.69 -0.91 15.05
N ASP A 494 27.64 0.26 15.71
CA ASP A 494 26.58 0.57 16.69
C ASP A 494 25.19 0.55 16.04
N VAL A 495 25.07 1.12 14.84
CA VAL A 495 23.81 1.13 14.07
C VAL A 495 23.42 -0.31 13.70
N ILE A 496 24.36 -1.13 13.25
CA ILE A 496 24.10 -2.53 12.88
C ILE A 496 23.65 -3.33 14.09
N GLN A 497 24.31 -3.21 15.24
CA GLN A 497 23.91 -3.94 16.45
C GLN A 497 22.49 -3.60 16.89
N ARG A 498 22.10 -2.32 16.80
CA ARG A 498 20.72 -1.90 17.08
C ARG A 498 19.72 -2.56 16.13
N VAL A 499 20.03 -2.56 14.83
CA VAL A 499 19.14 -3.15 13.81
C VAL A 499 19.03 -4.67 13.97
N VAL A 500 20.15 -5.37 14.10
CA VAL A 500 20.18 -6.84 14.24
C VAL A 500 19.42 -7.28 15.49
N LYS A 501 19.56 -6.54 16.61
CA LYS A 501 18.81 -6.84 17.83
C LYS A 501 17.29 -6.75 17.62
N SER A 502 16.82 -5.77 16.84
CA SER A 502 15.40 -5.60 16.51
C SER A 502 14.84 -6.65 15.55
N VAL A 503 15.68 -7.32 14.76
CA VAL A 503 15.24 -8.39 13.85
C VAL A 503 15.06 -9.73 14.59
N ILE A 504 15.82 -9.95 15.65
CA ILE A 504 15.86 -11.22 16.40
C ILE A 504 14.82 -11.25 17.54
N SER A 505 14.41 -10.08 18.04
CA SER A 505 13.35 -9.92 19.06
C SER A 505 11.96 -9.95 18.46
#